data_AF-A0A847AV69-F1
#
_entry.id   AF-A0A847AV69-F1
#
_cell.length_a   1.000
_cell.length_b   1.000
_cell.length_c   1.000
_cell.angle_alpha   90.00
_cell.angle_beta   90.00
_cell.angle_gamma   90.00
#
_symmetry.space_group_name_H-M   'P 1'
#
loop_
_entity.id
_entity.type
_entity.pdbx_description
1 polymer ?
#
loop_
_entity_poly.entity_id
_entity_poly.type
_entity_poly.pdbx_seq_one_letter_code
_entity_poly.pdbx_strand_id
1 'polypeptide(L)'
;MKILIISDSHNVILDSQIEDMKKEGQFDMLIHCGDNYNDAEKFAEKLNISRVLNVPGNCDYSIIGIEPTLIQEIEGKKFIITHGHFHNVK
;
A
#
# COMPACT_ATOMS: atom_id res chain seq x y z
N MET A 1 -7.05 12.73 9.71
CA MET A 1 -6.10 11.84 9.04
C MET A 1 -6.71 11.33 7.74
N LYS A 2 -6.01 11.47 6.61
CA LYS A 2 -6.39 10.92 5.30
C LYS A 2 -5.38 9.83 4.91
N ILE A 3 -5.89 8.63 4.64
CA ILE A 3 -5.08 7.45 4.33
C ILE A 3 -5.36 7.06 2.88
N LEU A 4 -4.30 6.93 2.06
CA LEU A 4 -4.38 6.35 0.73
C LEU A 4 -4.20 4.83 0.85
N ILE A 5 -5.11 4.05 0.29
CA ILE A 5 -5.03 2.60 0.26
C ILE A 5 -5.03 2.15 -1.20
N ILE A 6 -4.01 1.38 -1.59
CA ILE A 6 -3.83 0.83 -2.94
C ILE A 6 -3.31 -0.61 -2.86
N SER A 7 -3.36 -1.35 -3.96
CA SER A 7 -2.88 -2.73 -4.07
C SER A 7 -2.73 -3.10 -5.55
N ASP A 8 -2.13 -4.25 -5.84
CA ASP A 8 -2.13 -4.90 -7.15
C ASP A 8 -1.63 -3.98 -8.27
N SER A 9 -0.63 -3.15 -7.95
CA SER A 9 -0.14 -2.12 -8.84
C SER A 9 0.60 -2.71 -10.04
N HIS A 10 1.28 -3.86 -9.89
CA HIS A 10 1.96 -4.52 -11.01
C HIS A 10 2.95 -3.64 -11.81
N ASN A 11 3.66 -2.72 -11.15
CA ASN A 11 4.51 -1.67 -11.76
C ASN A 11 3.76 -0.65 -12.62
N VAL A 12 2.42 -0.65 -12.59
CA VAL A 12 1.57 0.30 -13.31
C VAL A 12 1.34 1.52 -12.42
N ILE A 13 2.29 2.45 -12.47
CA ILE A 13 2.20 3.75 -11.78
C ILE A 13 2.10 4.84 -12.84
N LEU A 14 0.87 5.20 -13.19
CA LEU A 14 0.60 6.19 -14.23
C LEU A 14 0.66 7.60 -13.66
N ASP A 15 1.31 8.52 -14.36
CA ASP A 15 1.36 9.92 -13.92
C ASP A 15 -0.04 10.55 -13.85
N SER A 16 -0.97 10.16 -14.73
CA SER A 16 -2.38 10.59 -14.66
C SER A 16 -3.06 10.14 -13.36
N GLN A 17 -2.80 8.92 -12.91
CA GLN A 17 -3.34 8.40 -11.64
C GLN A 17 -2.76 9.19 -10.45
N ILE A 18 -1.47 9.52 -10.50
CA ILE A 18 -0.81 10.33 -9.47
C ILE A 18 -1.39 11.75 -9.45
N GLU A 19 -1.64 12.36 -10.61
CA GLU A 19 -2.30 13.66 -10.70
C GLU A 19 -3.72 13.64 -10.13
N ASP A 20 -4.49 12.60 -10.42
CA ASP A 20 -5.83 12.43 -9.87
C ASP A 20 -5.78 12.26 -8.35
N MET A 21 -4.85 11.46 -7.83
CA MET A 21 -4.62 11.34 -6.39
C MET A 21 -4.20 12.68 -5.76
N LYS A 22 -3.41 13.52 -6.44
CA LYS A 22 -3.03 14.85 -5.92
C LYS A 22 -4.22 15.81 -5.81
N LYS A 23 -5.23 15.67 -6.66
CA LYS A 23 -6.46 16.49 -6.59
C LYS A 23 -7.26 16.23 -5.32
N GLU A 24 -7.13 15.04 -4.75
CA GLU A 24 -7.73 14.68 -3.45
C GLU A 24 -7.07 15.41 -2.27
N GLY A 25 -5.94 16.09 -2.47
CA GLY A 25 -5.20 16.79 -1.42
C GLY A 25 -4.12 15.93 -0.78
N GLN A 26 -3.65 16.35 0.39
CA GLN A 26 -2.53 15.68 1.08
C GLN A 26 -3.01 14.41 1.80
N PHE A 27 -2.21 13.34 1.70
CA PHE A 27 -2.38 12.11 2.47
C PHE A 27 -1.35 12.06 3.60
N ASP A 28 -1.79 11.59 4.76
CA ASP A 28 -0.93 11.42 5.94
C ASP A 28 -0.22 10.06 5.94
N MET A 29 -0.77 9.08 5.21
CA MET A 29 -0.29 7.71 5.17
C MET A 29 -0.67 7.02 3.86
N LEU A 30 0.20 6.10 3.43
CA LEU A 30 -0.05 5.12 2.38
C LEU A 30 -0.10 3.70 2.96
N ILE A 31 -1.09 2.92 2.54
CA ILE A 31 -1.17 1.48 2.76
C ILE A 31 -1.17 0.77 1.39
N HIS A 32 -0.23 -0.15 1.17
CA HIS A 32 -0.16 -0.96 -0.06
C HIS A 32 -0.35 -2.45 0.28
N CYS A 33 -1.42 -3.07 -0.23
CA CYS A 33 -1.79 -4.44 0.18
C CYS A 33 -1.07 -5.57 -0.58
N GLY A 34 -0.20 -5.27 -1.55
CA GLY A 34 0.69 -6.26 -2.18
C GLY A 34 0.54 -6.33 -3.70
N ASP A 35 1.16 -7.34 -4.30
CA ASP A 35 1.25 -7.56 -5.74
C ASP A 35 2.02 -6.44 -6.46
N ASN A 36 3.26 -6.31 -5.99
CA ASN A 36 4.35 -5.33 -6.24
C ASN A 36 4.67 -4.49 -5.00
N TYR A 37 5.17 -5.17 -3.97
CA TYR A 37 5.58 -4.60 -2.68
C TYR A 37 6.39 -3.30 -2.79
N ASN A 38 7.32 -3.22 -3.73
CA ASN A 38 8.22 -2.07 -3.90
C ASN A 38 7.54 -0.84 -4.55
N ASP A 39 6.34 -0.98 -5.12
CA ASP A 39 5.62 0.16 -5.69
C ASP A 39 5.11 1.11 -4.61
N ALA A 40 4.93 0.63 -3.38
CA ALA A 40 4.54 1.47 -2.25
C ALA A 40 5.47 2.69 -2.08
N GLU A 41 6.79 2.49 -2.14
CA GLU A 41 7.78 3.56 -2.06
C GLU A 41 7.68 4.53 -3.25
N LYS A 42 7.49 4.00 -4.47
CA LYS A 42 7.35 4.85 -5.68
C LYS A 42 6.11 5.75 -5.60
N PHE A 43 4.98 5.23 -5.09
CA PHE A 43 3.79 6.02 -4.84
C PHE A 43 4.03 7.06 -3.74
N ALA A 44 4.67 6.67 -2.64
CA ALA A 44 4.99 7.56 -1.53
C ALA A 44 5.88 8.73 -1.96
N GLU A 45 6.92 8.47 -2.74
CA GLU A 45 7.81 9.50 -3.31
C GLU A 45 7.02 10.47 -4.22
N LYS A 46 6.24 9.95 -5.17
CA LYS A 46 5.49 10.78 -6.13
C LYS A 46 4.39 11.62 -5.48
N LEU A 47 3.85 11.17 -4.36
CA LEU A 47 2.76 11.81 -3.60
C LEU A 47 3.26 12.56 -2.34
N ASN A 48 4.56 12.52 -2.06
CA ASN A 48 5.19 13.13 -0.87
C ASN A 48 4.56 12.65 0.45
N ILE A 49 4.38 11.32 0.59
CA ILE A 49 3.84 10.66 1.78
C ILE A 49 4.99 10.02 2.56
N SER A 50 5.16 10.39 3.83
CA SER A 50 6.30 9.90 4.64
C SER A 50 6.01 8.62 5.43
N ARG A 51 4.73 8.30 5.67
CA ARG A 51 4.32 7.11 6.43
C ARG A 51 3.74 6.06 5.48
N VAL A 52 4.46 4.96 5.30
CA VAL A 52 4.08 3.86 4.41
C VAL A 52 3.94 2.58 5.22
N LEU A 53 2.88 1.83 4.95
CA LEU A 53 2.70 0.44 5.40
C LEU A 53 2.46 -0.40 4.16
N ASN A 54 3.16 -1.52 4.01
CA ASN A 54 2.96 -2.43 2.90
C ASN A 54 3.18 -3.88 3.33
N VAL A 55 2.54 -4.79 2.61
CA VAL A 55 2.62 -6.24 2.82
C VAL A 55 2.81 -6.94 1.48
N PRO A 56 3.49 -8.10 1.42
CA PRO A 56 3.65 -8.85 0.19
C PRO A 56 2.33 -9.51 -0.25
N GLY A 57 2.07 -9.46 -1.56
CA GLY A 57 1.03 -10.23 -2.23
C GLY A 57 1.53 -11.58 -2.76
N ASN A 58 0.67 -12.34 -3.42
CA ASN A 58 1.04 -13.66 -3.95
C ASN A 58 1.97 -13.57 -5.17
N CYS A 59 2.04 -12.43 -5.85
CA CYS A 59 2.96 -12.20 -6.95
C CYS A 59 4.33 -11.65 -6.50
N ASP A 60 4.51 -11.36 -5.21
CA ASP A 60 5.75 -10.79 -4.64
C ASP A 60 6.78 -11.86 -4.24
N TYR A 61 7.06 -12.81 -5.14
CA TYR A 61 7.91 -13.99 -4.87
C TYR A 61 9.35 -13.66 -4.42
N SER A 62 9.84 -12.47 -4.75
CA SER A 62 11.18 -12.00 -4.37
C SER A 62 11.24 -11.38 -2.98
N ILE A 63 10.10 -11.13 -2.34
CA ILE A 63 10.01 -10.56 -1.00
C ILE A 63 10.04 -11.70 0.01
N ILE A 64 11.12 -11.77 0.79
CA ILE A 64 11.39 -12.87 1.73
C ILE A 64 11.61 -12.28 3.12
N GLY A 65 11.10 -12.97 4.16
CA GLY A 65 11.31 -12.59 5.56
C GLY A 65 10.50 -11.38 6.03
N ILE A 66 9.52 -10.94 5.22
CA ILE A 66 8.56 -9.91 5.59
C ILE A 66 7.25 -10.58 6.02
N GLU A 67 6.65 -10.09 7.10
CA GLU A 67 5.36 -10.58 7.59
C GLU A 67 4.25 -10.28 6.55
N PRO A 68 3.46 -11.29 6.15
CA PRO A 68 2.39 -11.13 5.14
C PRO A 68 1.15 -10.41 5.68
N THR A 69 1.09 -10.17 6.98
CA THR A 69 0.00 -9.49 7.65
C THR A 69 0.56 -8.52 8.69
N LEU A 70 0.10 -7.28 8.64
CA LEU A 70 0.41 -6.27 9.65
C LEU A 70 -0.84 -5.98 10.47
N ILE A 71 -0.63 -5.90 11.79
CA ILE A 71 -1.63 -5.38 12.72
C ILE A 71 -1.12 -4.04 13.21
N GLN A 72 -1.80 -2.95 12.83
CA GLN A 72 -1.38 -1.61 13.16
C GLN A 72 -2.50 -0.83 13.86
N GLU A 73 -2.17 -0.14 14.93
CA GLU A 73 -3.07 0.86 15.53
C GLU A 73 -2.86 2.22 14.85
N ILE A 74 -3.94 2.81 14.38
CA ILE A 74 -3.97 4.11 13.69
C ILE A 74 -5.14 4.90 14.27
N GLU A 75 -4.88 6.06 14.89
CA GLU A 75 -5.91 6.92 15.50
C GLU A 75 -6.84 6.16 16.46
N GLY A 76 -6.28 5.29 17.31
CA GLY A 76 -7.01 4.48 18.30
C GLY A 76 -7.85 3.34 17.71
N LYS A 77 -7.72 3.06 16.40
CA LYS A 77 -8.38 1.94 15.72
C LYS A 77 -7.37 0.91 15.26
N LYS A 78 -7.73 -0.36 15.40
CA LYS A 78 -6.88 -1.49 15.00
C LYS A 78 -7.18 -1.89 13.56
N PHE A 79 -6.16 -1.89 12.72
CA PHE A 79 -6.20 -2.30 11.32
C PHE A 79 -5.49 -3.64 11.16
N ILE A 80 -6.06 -4.51 10.33
CA ILE A 80 -5.41 -5.71 9.81
C ILE A 80 -5.16 -5.44 8.33
N ILE A 81 -3.90 -5.52 7.90
CA ILE A 81 -3.45 -5.22 6.55
C ILE A 81 -2.83 -6.49 5.97
N THR A 82 -3.39 -7.00 4.88
CA THR A 82 -2.96 -8.22 4.16
C THR A 82 -3.45 -8.17 2.71
N HIS A 83 -2.82 -8.92 1.80
CA HIS A 83 -3.26 -9.04 0.39
C HIS A 83 -4.61 -9.78 0.25
N GLY A 84 -4.89 -10.75 1.12
CA GLY A 84 -6.13 -11.53 1.10
C GLY A 84 -6.00 -12.95 0.54
N HIS A 85 -4.94 -13.27 -0.22
CA HIS A 85 -4.72 -14.63 -0.74
C HIS A 85 -4.54 -15.68 0.37
N PHE A 86 -3.96 -15.29 1.51
CA PHE A 86 -3.89 -16.12 2.74
C PHE A 86 -5.26 -16.43 3.36
N HIS A 87 -6.28 -15.66 2.99
CA HIS A 87 -7.66 -15.79 3.47
C HIS A 87 -8.62 -16.34 2.41
N ASN A 88 -8.11 -16.89 1.30
CA ASN A 88 -8.90 -17.37 0.16
C ASN A 88 -9.80 -16.28 -0.46
N VAL A 89 -9.38 -15.01 -0.34
CA VAL A 89 -10.01 -13.89 -1.04
C VAL A 89 -9.29 -13.69 -2.37
N LYS A 90 -10.06 -13.40 -3.41
CA LYS A 90 -9.60 -13.11 -4.77
C LYS A 90 -10.20 -11.79 -5.24
#